data_AF-A0A820QI77-F1
#
_entry.id   AF-A0A820QI77-F1
#
_cell.length_a   1.000
_cell.length_b   1.000
_cell.length_c   1.000
_cell.angle_alpha   90.00
_cell.angle_beta   90.00
_cell.angle_gamma   90.00
#
_symmetry.space_group_name_H-M   'P 1'
#
loop_
_entity.id
_entity.type
_entity.pdbx_description
1 polymer ?
#
loop_
_entity_poly.entity_id
_entity_poly.type
_entity_poly.pdbx_seq_one_letter_code
_entity_poly.pdbx_strand_id
1 'polypeptide(L)'
;LVCSGWLVLEWHDYSLQWKPEDFGNIQTMRLPSTRVWTPDIILYNSADDNFEGTIKTNLVVQSNGSILFVPPGIFKSICPFNIASFPFVS
;
A
#
# COMPACT_ATOMS: atom_id res chain seq x y z
N LEU A 1 10.34 -16.86 -2.54
CA LEU A 1 11.11 -15.60 -2.46
C LEU A 1 10.51 -14.76 -1.34
N VAL A 2 11.33 -14.10 -0.51
CA VAL A 2 10.86 -13.17 0.54
C VAL A 2 11.40 -11.79 0.22
N CYS A 3 10.53 -10.78 0.18
CA CYS A 3 10.86 -9.39 -0.09
C CYS A 3 10.35 -8.51 1.06
N SER A 4 11.17 -7.56 1.53
CA SER A 4 10.74 -6.53 2.48
C SER A 4 10.74 -5.19 1.76
N GLY A 5 9.67 -4.43 1.90
CA GLY A 5 9.57 -3.13 1.24
C GLY A 5 8.34 -2.33 1.63
N TRP A 6 8.13 -1.23 0.93
CA TRP A 6 7.00 -0.34 1.09
C TRP A 6 6.11 -0.46 -0.14
N LEU A 7 4.82 -0.69 0.09
CA LEU A 7 3.83 -0.63 -0.97
C LEU A 7 3.38 0.82 -1.10
N VAL A 8 3.60 1.43 -2.27
CA VAL A 8 3.16 2.81 -2.53
C VAL A 8 1.82 2.75 -3.24
N LEU A 9 0.77 3.22 -2.57
CA LEU A 9 -0.58 3.27 -3.10
C LEU A 9 -1.06 4.71 -3.19
N GLU A 10 -1.56 5.05 -4.37
CA GLU A 10 -2.16 6.35 -4.64
C GLU A 10 -3.52 6.15 -5.28
N TRP A 11 -4.51 6.84 -4.73
CA TRP A 11 -5.85 6.90 -5.33
C TRP A 11 -6.51 8.24 -5.04
N HIS A 12 -7.67 8.44 -5.63
CA HIS A 12 -8.45 9.66 -5.48
C HIS A 12 -9.82 9.33 -4.90
N ASP A 13 -10.19 10.00 -3.81
CA ASP A 13 -11.49 9.87 -3.17
C ASP A 13 -12.21 11.22 -3.20
N TYR A 14 -13.30 11.28 -3.98
CA TYR A 14 -14.09 12.51 -4.14
C TYR A 14 -14.84 12.90 -2.87
N SER A 15 -15.07 11.96 -1.94
CA SER A 15 -15.74 12.24 -0.66
C SER A 15 -14.82 12.94 0.35
N LEU A 16 -13.50 12.87 0.14
CA LEU A 16 -12.49 13.47 1.00
C LEU A 16 -11.90 14.76 0.41
N GLN A 17 -12.76 15.59 -0.19
CA GLN A 17 -12.40 16.90 -0.71
C GLN A 17 -12.87 18.01 0.22
N TRP A 18 -12.07 19.04 0.38
CA TRP A 18 -12.46 20.24 1.11
C TRP A 18 -11.78 21.47 0.53
N LYS A 19 -12.39 22.65 0.74
CA LYS A 19 -11.74 23.93 0.44
C LYS A 19 -10.83 24.29 1.61
N PRO A 20 -9.51 24.47 1.42
CA PRO A 20 -8.61 24.82 2.51
C PRO A 20 -9.04 26.09 3.26
N GLU A 21 -9.62 27.06 2.55
CA GLU A 21 -10.12 28.34 3.09
C GLU A 21 -11.12 28.16 4.25
N ASP A 22 -11.96 27.12 4.19
CA ASP A 22 -12.99 26.84 5.21
C ASP A 22 -12.40 26.17 6.47
N PHE A 23 -11.16 25.68 6.39
CA PHE A 23 -10.49 24.88 7.43
C PHE A 23 -9.13 25.45 7.82
N GLY A 24 -8.97 26.78 7.78
CA GLY A 24 -7.73 27.43 8.22
C GLY A 24 -6.53 27.17 7.31
N ASN A 25 -6.77 27.04 6.01
CA ASN A 25 -5.79 26.71 4.97
C ASN A 25 -5.10 25.35 5.13
N ILE A 26 -5.74 24.39 5.80
CA ILE A 26 -5.25 23.01 5.87
C ILE A 26 -5.32 22.39 4.47
N GLN A 27 -4.18 22.03 3.90
CA GLN A 27 -4.10 21.38 2.59
C GLN A 27 -3.91 19.87 2.67
N THR A 28 -3.51 19.35 3.83
CA THR A 28 -3.16 17.95 4.01
C THR A 28 -3.52 17.47 5.40
N MET A 29 -4.03 16.24 5.50
CA MET A 29 -4.40 15.59 6.75
C MET A 29 -3.84 14.16 6.81
N ARG A 30 -3.47 13.71 8.01
CA ARG A 30 -3.12 12.30 8.26
C ARG A 30 -4.27 11.61 8.98
N LEU A 31 -4.77 10.53 8.41
CA LEU A 31 -5.87 9.75 8.96
C LEU A 31 -5.45 8.29 9.17
N PRO A 32 -5.93 7.62 10.23
CA PRO A 32 -5.79 6.18 10.36
C PRO A 32 -6.46 5.48 9.17
N SER A 33 -5.77 4.52 8.55
CA SER A 33 -6.31 3.70 7.44
C SER A 33 -7.59 2.95 7.83
N THR A 34 -7.88 2.76 9.12
CA THR A 34 -9.10 2.10 9.60
C THR A 34 -10.36 2.98 9.57
N ARG A 35 -10.24 4.28 9.26
CA ARG A 35 -11.36 5.24 9.26
C ARG A 35 -11.77 5.70 7.86
N VAL A 36 -11.02 5.30 6.85
CA VAL A 36 -11.20 5.71 5.47
C VAL A 36 -11.22 4.43 4.64
N TRP A 37 -11.94 4.44 3.53
CA TRP A 37 -11.86 3.34 2.59
C TRP A 37 -10.41 3.20 2.07
N THR A 38 -9.90 1.96 2.05
CA THR A 38 -8.60 1.63 1.49
C THR A 38 -8.77 0.47 0.50
N PRO A 39 -8.01 0.44 -0.62
CA PRO A 39 -8.10 -0.66 -1.56
C PRO A 39 -7.55 -1.95 -0.94
N ASP A 40 -8.30 -3.04 -1.07
CA ASP A 40 -7.90 -4.38 -0.65
C ASP A 40 -6.95 -5.00 -1.69
N ILE A 41 -5.64 -4.77 -1.52
CA ILE A 41 -4.60 -5.27 -2.44
C ILE A 41 -3.94 -6.50 -1.84
N ILE A 42 -3.96 -7.59 -2.60
CA ILE A 42 -3.42 -8.90 -2.19
C ILE A 42 -2.31 -9.37 -3.13
N LEU A 43 -1.35 -10.11 -2.58
CA LEU A 43 -0.33 -10.81 -3.36
C LEU A 43 -0.87 -12.16 -3.83
N TYR A 44 -1.27 -12.27 -5.10
CA TYR A 44 -1.92 -13.48 -5.61
C TYR A 44 -1.01 -14.73 -5.57
N ASN A 45 0.26 -14.57 -5.94
CA ASN A 45 1.26 -15.65 -5.86
C ASN A 45 1.91 -15.74 -4.48
N SER A 46 1.15 -15.45 -3.41
CA SER A 46 1.64 -15.56 -2.05
C SER A 46 2.10 -17.00 -1.77
N ALA A 47 3.27 -17.13 -1.15
CA ALA A 47 3.77 -18.37 -0.57
C ALA A 47 3.43 -18.47 0.94
N ASP A 48 2.64 -17.54 1.45
CA ASP A 48 2.14 -17.48 2.83
C ASP A 48 0.62 -17.69 2.86
N ASP A 49 0.13 -18.37 3.89
CA ASP A 49 -1.31 -18.62 4.12
C ASP A 49 -2.05 -17.33 4.53
N ASN A 50 -1.33 -16.35 5.08
CA ASN A 50 -1.84 -15.01 5.37
C ASN A 50 -1.54 -14.05 4.20
N PHE A 51 -2.60 -13.59 3.53
CA PHE A 51 -2.50 -12.67 2.39
C PHE A 51 -2.26 -11.20 2.78
N GLU A 52 -2.51 -10.80 4.04
CA GLU A 52 -2.19 -9.46 4.55
C GLU A 52 -0.70 -9.38 4.94
N GLY A 53 0.15 -9.06 3.98
CA GLY A 53 1.60 -8.88 4.19
C GLY A 53 2.01 -7.49 4.70
N THR A 54 1.06 -6.57 4.90
CA THR A 54 1.32 -5.16 5.22
C THR A 54 0.88 -4.77 6.63
N ILE A 55 1.61 -3.83 7.23
CA ILE A 55 1.27 -3.25 8.54
C ILE A 55 0.45 -1.97 8.30
N LYS A 56 -0.76 -1.88 8.87
CA LYS A 56 -1.64 -0.72 8.70
C LYS A 56 -1.03 0.54 9.35
N THR A 57 -0.82 1.56 8.53
CA THR A 57 -0.30 2.88 8.94
C THR A 57 -1.33 3.99 8.69
N ASN A 58 -0.99 5.23 9.06
CA ASN A 58 -1.78 6.38 8.65
C ASN A 58 -1.57 6.67 7.16
N LEU A 59 -2.63 7.12 6.49
CA LEU A 59 -2.59 7.63 5.13
C LEU A 59 -2.57 9.16 5.13
N VAL A 60 -2.09 9.74 4.03
CA VAL A 60 -2.03 11.18 3.81
C VAL A 60 -3.11 11.54 2.82
N VAL A 61 -4.03 12.42 3.21
CA VAL A 61 -5.10 12.95 2.35
C VAL A 61 -4.79 14.39 2.02
N GLN A 62 -4.86 14.75 0.75
CA GLN A 62 -4.78 16.14 0.28
C GLN A 62 -6.17 16.72 0.07
N SER A 63 -6.30 18.05 0.20
CA SER A 63 -7.58 18.77 0.08
C SER A 63 -8.33 18.56 -1.23
N ASN A 64 -7.61 18.20 -2.29
CA ASN A 64 -8.18 17.87 -3.60
C ASN A 64 -8.76 16.44 -3.66
N GLY A 65 -8.66 15.63 -2.60
CA GLY A 65 -9.11 14.23 -2.55
C GLY A 65 -8.05 13.19 -2.92
N SER A 66 -6.82 13.60 -3.24
CA SER A 66 -5.72 12.67 -3.50
C SER A 66 -5.23 12.04 -2.19
N ILE A 67 -5.05 10.72 -2.19
CA ILE A 67 -4.64 9.94 -1.03
C ILE A 67 -3.36 9.18 -1.35
N LEU A 68 -2.40 9.27 -0.43
CA LEU A 68 -1.15 8.50 -0.44
C LEU A 68 -1.13 7.57 0.78
N PHE A 69 -0.98 6.28 0.54
CA PHE A 69 -0.85 5.26 1.58
C PHE A 69 0.40 4.41 1.33
N VAL A 70 1.29 4.39 2.31
CA VAL A 70 2.59 3.72 2.20
C VAL A 70 2.82 2.76 3.37
N PRO A 71 2.08 1.64 3.44
CA PRO A 71 2.31 0.65 4.47
C PRO A 71 3.60 -0.14 4.19
N PRO A 72 4.47 -0.36 5.20
CA PRO A 72 5.55 -1.32 5.09
C PRO A 72 4.98 -2.74 5.11
N GLY A 73 5.65 -3.67 4.43
CA GLY A 73 5.22 -5.06 4.38
C GLY A 73 6.36 -6.04 4.08
N ILE A 74 6.10 -7.29 4.46
CA ILE A 74 6.92 -8.45 4.09
C ILE A 74 6.09 -9.31 3.15
N PHE A 75 6.58 -9.46 1.93
CA PHE A 75 5.90 -10.15 0.84
C PHE A 75 6.60 -11.47 0.56
N LYS A 76 5.90 -12.59 0.75
CA LYS A 76 6.41 -13.92 0.42
C LYS A 76 5.74 -14.41 -0.84
N SER A 77 6.51 -14.65 -1.90
CA SER A 77 5.99 -15.09 -3.19
C SER A 77 6.52 -16.45 -3.61
N ILE A 78 5.67 -17.21 -4.32
CA ILE A 78 6.05 -18.42 -5.03
C ILE A 78 6.89 -17.98 -6.24
N CYS A 79 8.12 -18.47 -6.31
CA CYS A 79 9.02 -18.30 -7.45
C CYS A 79 9.49 -19.69 -7.89
N PRO A 80 9.05 -20.20 -9.05
CA PRO A 80 9.43 -21.53 -9.52
C PRO A 80 10.92 -21.52 -9.93
N PHE A 81 11.70 -22.38 -9.30
CA PHE A 81 13.12 -22.57 -9.62
C PHE A 81 13.28 -23.72 -10.62
N ASN A 82 14.06 -23.51 -11.69
CA ASN A 82 14.42 -24.56 -12.63
C ASN A 82 15.77 -25.20 -12.24
N ILE A 83 15.72 -26.46 -11.81
CA ILE A 83 16.90 -27.23 -11.37
C ILE A 83 17.93 -27.40 -12.49
N ALA A 84 17.51 -27.39 -13.77
CA ALA A 84 18.41 -27.56 -14.92
C ALA A 84 19.37 -26.37 -15.15
N SER A 85 19.11 -25.21 -14.54
CA SER A 85 19.94 -24.01 -14.69
C SER A 85 21.02 -23.86 -13.61
N PHE A 86 21.16 -24.87 -12.74
CA PHE A 86 22.20 -24.88 -11.71
C PHE A 86 23.57 -25.23 -12.34
N PRO A 87 24.68 -24.53 -12.02
CA PRO A 87 24.86 -23.50 -10.99
C PRO A 87 24.80 -22.05 -11.52
N PHE A 88 24.56 -21.84 -12.82
CA PHE A 88 24.62 -20.51 -13.45
C PHE A 88 23.23 -19.89 -13.57
N VAL A 89 22.75 -19.33 -12.46
CA VAL A 89 21.58 -18.45 -12.46
C VAL A 89 21.96 -17.07 -13.00
N SER A 90 21.20 -16.57 -13.98
CA SER A 90 21.26 -15.18 -14.51
C SER A 90 20.48 -14.22 -13.63
#